data_AF-A0A2D4KW69-F1
#
_entry.id   AF-A0A2D4KW69-F1
#
_cell.length_a   1.000
_cell.length_b   1.000
_cell.length_c   1.000
_cell.angle_alpha   90.00
_cell.angle_beta   90.00
_cell.angle_gamma   90.00
#
_symmetry.space_group_name_H-M   'P 1'
#
loop_
_entity.id
_entity.type
_entity.pdbx_description
1 polymer ?
#
loop_
_entity_poly.entity_id
_entity_poly.type
_entity_poly.pdbx_seq_one_letter_code
_entity_poly.pdbx_strand_id
1 'polypeptide(L)'
;MREKEIKQFEEIQSKEKAKEMYKEWLKKKNTEDLQKKKDEKEKEKLREAELQEKKEKSERMFKEWLQNSKNKPRPASAGYAYVNGKLATYPDGNAYPAPAFYNPIPWKPIPVPPPKEEKYVSVKKNKRPLSSHTHRSSSVLFQKSRSNIYLGSLHRLHK
;
A
#
# COMPACT_ATOMS: atom_id res chain seq x y z
N MET A 1 18.42 20.83 -80.46
CA MET A 1 17.24 21.53 -79.90
C MET A 1 16.27 20.53 -79.27
N ARG A 2 15.74 19.56 -80.02
CA ARG A 2 14.82 18.51 -79.51
C ARG A 2 15.29 17.74 -78.26
N GLU A 3 16.56 17.40 -78.14
CA GLU A 3 17.08 16.66 -76.96
C GLU A 3 17.00 17.45 -75.65
N LYS A 4 17.08 18.79 -75.71
CA LYS A 4 16.98 19.64 -74.52
C LYS A 4 15.53 19.70 -74.01
N GLU A 5 14.56 19.69 -74.93
CA GLU A 5 13.13 19.70 -74.61
C GLU A 5 12.68 18.38 -73.98
N ILE A 6 13.19 17.25 -74.47
CA ILE A 6 12.90 15.92 -73.91
C ILE A 6 13.40 15.82 -72.45
N LYS A 7 14.64 16.28 -72.18
CA LYS A 7 15.20 16.28 -70.82
C LYS A 7 14.41 17.18 -69.86
N GLN A 8 13.98 18.36 -70.30
CA GLN A 8 13.16 19.26 -69.48
C GLN A 8 11.80 18.64 -69.16
N PHE A 9 11.18 17.95 -70.13
CA PHE A 9 9.91 17.27 -69.92
C PHE A 9 10.04 16.10 -68.92
N GLU A 10 11.10 15.30 -69.01
CA GLU A 10 11.39 14.22 -68.04
C GLU A 10 11.63 14.75 -66.62
N GLU A 11 12.32 15.88 -66.47
CA GLU A 11 12.48 16.54 -65.18
C GLU A 11 11.15 17.04 -64.60
N ILE A 12 10.27 17.60 -65.43
CA ILE A 12 8.95 18.05 -64.97
C ILE A 12 8.11 16.86 -64.53
N GLN A 13 8.08 15.80 -65.33
CA GLN A 13 7.39 14.54 -65.03
C GLN A 13 7.86 13.91 -63.71
N SER A 14 9.18 13.85 -63.48
CA SER A 14 9.74 13.31 -62.24
C SER A 14 9.39 14.17 -61.02
N LYS A 15 9.41 15.50 -61.16
CA LYS A 15 9.00 16.44 -60.11
C LYS A 15 7.50 16.33 -59.79
N GLU A 16 6.65 16.13 -60.79
CA GLU A 16 5.21 15.90 -60.61
C GLU A 16 4.93 14.59 -59.89
N LYS A 17 5.54 13.49 -60.34
CA LYS A 17 5.45 12.18 -59.68
C LYS A 17 5.92 12.24 -58.23
N ALA A 18 7.02 12.92 -57.94
CA ALA A 18 7.50 13.10 -56.57
C ALA A 18 6.50 13.87 -55.69
N LYS A 19 5.85 14.92 -56.23
CA LYS A 19 4.82 15.69 -55.51
C LYS A 19 3.57 14.86 -55.25
N GLU A 20 3.15 14.01 -56.19
CA GLU A 20 2.01 13.11 -56.03
C GLU A 20 2.28 12.06 -54.94
N MET A 21 3.42 11.37 -55.04
CA MET A 21 3.86 10.39 -54.04
C MET A 21 3.96 11.00 -52.63
N TYR A 22 4.49 12.22 -52.53
CA TYR A 22 4.55 12.94 -51.26
C TYR A 22 3.15 13.25 -50.70
N LYS A 23 2.21 13.71 -51.54
CA LYS A 23 0.82 13.98 -51.12
C LYS A 23 0.12 12.72 -50.66
N GLU A 24 0.30 11.59 -51.34
CA GLU A 24 -0.27 10.31 -50.94
C GLU A 24 0.31 9.80 -49.62
N TRP A 25 1.63 9.91 -49.46
CA TRP A 25 2.30 9.60 -48.20
C TRP A 25 1.76 10.47 -47.06
N LEU A 26 1.57 11.78 -47.29
CA LEU A 26 1.03 12.70 -46.30
C LEU A 26 -0.40 12.33 -45.88
N LYS A 27 -1.25 11.96 -46.84
CA LYS A 27 -2.61 11.47 -46.57
C LYS A 27 -2.57 10.21 -45.70
N LYS A 28 -1.75 9.23 -46.07
CA LYS A 28 -1.57 7.99 -45.30
C LYS A 28 -1.08 8.26 -43.88
N LYS A 29 -0.12 9.17 -43.74
CA LYS A 29 0.43 9.55 -42.43
C LYS A 29 -0.63 10.22 -41.55
N ASN A 30 -1.38 11.16 -42.10
CA ASN A 30 -2.47 11.83 -41.39
C ASN A 30 -3.58 10.87 -40.95
N THR A 31 -3.93 9.89 -41.79
CA THR A 31 -4.94 8.88 -41.41
C THR A 31 -4.47 7.98 -40.27
N GLU A 32 -3.20 7.58 -40.27
CA GLU A 32 -2.62 6.76 -39.21
C GLU A 32 -2.58 7.52 -37.87
N ASP A 33 -2.11 8.77 -37.90
CA ASP A 33 -2.02 9.60 -36.70
C ASP A 33 -3.41 9.97 -36.15
N LEU A 34 -4.40 10.17 -37.02
CA LEU A 34 -5.79 10.38 -36.59
C LEU A 34 -6.39 9.13 -35.93
N GLN A 35 -6.10 7.94 -36.47
CA GLN A 35 -6.56 6.68 -35.91
C GLN A 35 -5.94 6.45 -34.52
N LYS A 36 -4.62 6.62 -34.39
CA LYS A 36 -3.93 6.53 -33.10
C LYS A 36 -4.52 7.47 -32.05
N LYS A 37 -4.79 8.73 -32.44
CA LYS A 37 -5.39 9.72 -31.56
C LYS A 37 -6.81 9.36 -31.12
N LYS A 38 -7.59 8.68 -31.96
CA LYS A 38 -8.92 8.17 -31.58
C LYS A 38 -8.78 7.02 -30.59
N ASP A 39 -7.91 6.06 -30.87
CA ASP A 39 -7.68 4.89 -30.01
C ASP A 39 -7.17 5.30 -28.62
N GLU A 40 -6.29 6.30 -28.54
CA GLU A 40 -5.80 6.85 -27.27
C GLU A 40 -6.92 7.51 -26.46
N LYS A 41 -7.77 8.31 -27.11
CA LYS A 41 -8.93 8.94 -26.47
C LYS A 41 -9.95 7.93 -25.97
N GLU A 42 -10.20 6.85 -26.72
CA GLU A 42 -11.10 5.78 -26.27
C GLU A 42 -10.54 5.02 -25.08
N LYS A 43 -9.23 4.72 -25.09
CA LYS A 43 -8.55 4.09 -23.94
C LYS A 43 -8.59 4.97 -22.69
N GLU A 44 -8.42 6.28 -22.84
CA GLU A 44 -8.50 7.21 -21.72
C GLU A 44 -9.91 7.23 -21.11
N LYS A 45 -10.95 7.31 -21.94
CA LYS A 45 -12.35 7.22 -21.49
C LYS A 45 -12.66 5.91 -20.78
N LEU A 46 -12.12 4.79 -21.28
CA LEU A 46 -12.32 3.48 -20.66
C LEU A 46 -11.69 3.43 -19.26
N ARG A 47 -10.48 3.97 -19.10
CA ARG A 47 -9.84 4.06 -17.77
C ARG A 47 -10.62 4.94 -16.81
N GLU A 48 -11.17 6.06 -17.29
CA GLU A 48 -11.99 6.94 -16.47
C GLU A 48 -13.26 6.25 -16.01
N ALA A 49 -13.94 5.52 -16.91
CA ALA A 49 -15.11 4.71 -16.58
C ALA A 49 -14.77 3.60 -15.56
N GLU A 50 -13.65 2.88 -15.74
CA GLU A 50 -13.22 1.84 -14.80
C GLU A 50 -12.95 2.41 -13.39
N LEU A 51 -12.32 3.59 -13.31
CA LEU A 51 -12.11 4.28 -12.04
C LEU A 51 -13.44 4.68 -11.39
N GLN A 52 -14.40 5.14 -12.18
CA GLN A 52 -15.73 5.48 -11.69
C GLN A 52 -16.50 4.25 -11.22
N GLU A 53 -16.48 3.15 -11.97
CA GLU A 53 -17.09 1.88 -11.55
C GLU A 53 -16.48 1.35 -10.25
N LYS A 54 -15.15 1.46 -10.10
CA LYS A 54 -14.48 1.06 -8.85
C LYS A 54 -14.93 1.90 -7.67
N LYS A 55 -15.08 3.22 -7.86
CA LYS A 55 -15.62 4.13 -6.83
C LYS A 55 -17.05 3.75 -6.48
N GLU A 56 -17.94 3.66 -7.46
CA GLU A 56 -19.35 3.30 -7.24
C GLU A 56 -19.50 1.94 -6.56
N LYS A 57 -18.71 0.94 -6.97
CA LYS A 57 -18.72 -0.39 -6.35
C LYS A 57 -18.32 -0.31 -4.89
N SER A 58 -17.27 0.44 -4.56
CA SER A 58 -16.84 0.61 -3.17
C SER A 58 -17.89 1.34 -2.33
N GLU A 59 -18.55 2.36 -2.89
CA GLU A 59 -19.61 3.10 -2.20
C GLU A 59 -20.86 2.25 -1.99
N ARG A 60 -21.26 1.44 -2.97
CA ARG A 60 -22.38 0.49 -2.84
C ARG A 60 -22.09 -0.52 -1.73
N MET A 61 -20.92 -1.15 -1.74
CA MET A 61 -20.51 -2.09 -0.69
C MET A 61 -20.44 -1.43 0.69
N PHE A 62 -19.94 -0.19 0.76
CA PHE A 62 -19.88 0.57 2.01
C PHE A 62 -21.27 0.89 2.56
N LYS A 63 -22.19 1.35 1.71
CA LYS A 63 -23.59 1.61 2.10
C LYS A 63 -24.28 0.33 2.56
N GLU A 64 -24.11 -0.77 1.85
CA GLU A 64 -24.64 -2.07 2.24
C GLU A 64 -24.08 -2.49 3.61
N TRP A 65 -22.78 -2.36 3.82
CA TRP A 65 -22.14 -2.64 5.11
C TRP A 65 -22.67 -1.75 6.24
N LEU A 66 -22.92 -0.46 5.99
CA LEU A 66 -23.54 0.43 6.96
C LEU A 66 -24.97 -0.01 7.33
N GLN A 67 -25.77 -0.45 6.37
CA GLN A 67 -27.11 -0.96 6.64
C GLN A 67 -27.04 -2.27 7.42
N ASN A 68 -26.18 -3.19 6.99
CA ASN A 68 -26.05 -4.50 7.62
C ASN A 68 -25.48 -4.39 9.03
N SER A 69 -24.51 -3.49 9.29
CA SER A 69 -23.94 -3.24 10.61
C SER A 69 -24.95 -2.69 11.62
N LYS A 70 -25.88 -1.82 11.19
CA LYS A 70 -26.97 -1.31 12.04
C LYS A 70 -27.95 -2.40 12.47
N ASN A 71 -28.15 -3.40 11.61
CA ASN A 71 -29.10 -4.49 11.85
C ASN A 71 -28.50 -5.69 12.58
N LYS A 72 -27.18 -5.69 12.86
CA LYS A 72 -26.58 -6.81 13.59
C LYS A 72 -27.08 -6.77 15.04
N PRO A 73 -27.64 -7.88 15.57
CA PRO A 73 -27.94 -7.96 16.98
C PRO A 73 -26.64 -7.72 17.74
N ARG A 74 -26.68 -6.83 18.74
CA ARG A 74 -25.54 -6.60 19.63
C ARG A 74 -25.14 -7.97 20.17
N PRO A 75 -23.93 -8.48 19.87
CA PRO A 75 -23.50 -9.73 20.48
C PRO A 75 -23.56 -9.53 21.99
N ALA A 76 -24.21 -10.45 22.69
CA ALA A 76 -24.15 -10.48 24.14
C ALA A 76 -22.66 -10.38 24.51
N SER A 77 -22.32 -9.48 25.44
CA SER A 77 -20.94 -9.21 25.81
C SER A 77 -20.22 -10.52 26.07
N ALA A 78 -19.41 -10.98 25.12
CA ALA A 78 -18.62 -12.20 25.21
C ALA A 78 -17.43 -11.93 26.14
N GLY A 79 -17.72 -11.70 27.42
CA GLY A 79 -16.74 -11.48 28.47
C GLY A 79 -16.92 -12.40 29.66
N TYR A 80 -17.91 -13.29 29.61
CA TYR A 80 -18.27 -14.13 30.75
C TYR A 80 -18.37 -15.58 30.30
N ALA A 81 -17.27 -16.30 30.48
CA ALA A 81 -17.31 -17.76 30.49
C ALA A 81 -17.79 -18.18 31.88
N TYR A 82 -18.94 -18.85 31.95
CA TYR A 82 -19.36 -19.52 33.18
C TYR A 82 -18.48 -20.76 33.36
N VAL A 83 -17.51 -20.67 34.26
CA VAL A 83 -16.75 -21.83 34.74
C VAL A 83 -17.26 -22.12 36.16
N ASN A 84 -17.81 -23.31 36.38
CA ASN A 84 -18.28 -23.79 37.68
C ASN A 84 -19.31 -22.87 38.39
N GLY A 85 -20.30 -22.36 37.64
CA GLY A 85 -21.41 -21.60 38.21
C GLY A 85 -21.09 -20.18 38.70
N LYS A 86 -19.86 -19.68 38.47
CA LYS A 86 -19.46 -18.31 38.77
C LYS A 86 -19.12 -17.55 37.49
N LEU A 87 -19.51 -16.29 37.45
CA LEU A 87 -19.24 -15.35 36.35
C LEU A 87 -17.74 -14.99 36.36
N ALA A 88 -16.91 -15.76 35.66
CA ALA A 88 -15.49 -15.45 35.54
C ALA A 88 -15.30 -14.39 34.44
N THR A 89 -14.85 -13.20 34.86
CA THR A 89 -14.46 -12.10 33.96
C THR A 89 -13.17 -12.48 33.26
N TYR A 90 -13.24 -12.78 31.96
CA TYR A 90 -12.13 -13.28 31.13
C TYR A 90 -11.43 -14.55 31.70
N PRO A 91 -11.16 -15.58 30.89
CA PRO A 91 -10.21 -16.60 31.30
C PRO A 91 -8.88 -15.90 31.57
N ASP A 92 -8.41 -15.92 32.82
CA ASP A 92 -7.06 -15.51 33.18
C ASP A 92 -6.08 -16.10 32.16
N GLY A 93 -4.97 -15.42 31.87
CA GLY A 93 -3.99 -15.88 30.86
C GLY A 93 -3.47 -17.32 31.06
N ASN A 94 -3.75 -17.94 32.21
CA ASN A 94 -3.50 -19.34 32.54
C ASN A 94 -4.56 -20.35 32.05
N ALA A 95 -5.72 -19.91 31.55
CA ALA A 95 -6.77 -20.81 31.07
C ALA A 95 -6.57 -21.25 29.61
N TYR A 96 -5.55 -20.72 28.93
CA TYR A 96 -5.16 -21.20 27.62
C TYR A 96 -4.18 -22.37 27.78
N PRO A 97 -4.44 -23.54 27.17
CA PRO A 97 -3.44 -24.60 27.13
C PRO A 97 -2.18 -24.09 26.44
N ALA A 98 -1.02 -24.60 26.86
CA ALA A 98 0.24 -24.27 26.20
C ALA A 98 0.12 -24.59 24.70
N PRO A 99 0.42 -23.65 23.79
CA PRO A 99 0.24 -23.87 22.37
C PRO A 99 1.13 -25.02 21.90
N ALA A 100 0.56 -25.91 21.07
CA ALA A 100 1.26 -27.08 20.54
C ALA A 100 2.44 -26.72 19.61
N PHE A 101 2.49 -25.48 19.13
CA PHE A 101 3.53 -24.97 18.24
C PHE A 101 3.92 -23.55 18.64
N TYR A 102 5.22 -23.33 18.85
CA TYR A 102 5.81 -21.99 18.94
C TYR A 102 6.56 -21.69 17.65
N ASN A 103 6.38 -20.48 17.11
CA ASN A 103 7.19 -20.02 15.99
C ASN A 103 8.63 -19.80 16.49
N PRO A 104 9.62 -20.59 16.03
CA PRO A 104 11.00 -20.46 16.49
C PRO A 104 11.68 -19.19 15.98
N ILE A 105 11.13 -18.56 14.94
CA ILE A 105 11.65 -17.32 14.37
C ILE A 105 11.10 -16.15 15.20
N PRO A 106 11.94 -15.38 15.91
CA PRO A 106 11.46 -14.26 16.70
C PRO A 106 10.85 -13.20 15.78
N TRP A 107 9.67 -12.72 16.15
CA TRP A 107 9.01 -11.58 15.51
C TRP A 107 9.81 -10.28 15.66
N LYS A 108 10.79 -10.27 16.56
CA LYS A 108 11.73 -9.17 16.78
C LYS A 108 13.03 -9.48 16.04
N PRO A 109 13.58 -8.52 15.27
CA PRO A 109 14.91 -8.66 14.70
C PRO A 109 15.94 -9.01 15.77
N ILE A 110 16.83 -9.96 15.46
CA ILE A 110 17.93 -10.31 16.34
C ILE A 110 18.88 -9.11 16.39
N PRO A 111 19.13 -8.49 17.56
CA PRO A 111 20.04 -7.36 17.65
C PRO A 111 21.45 -7.84 17.30
N VAL A 112 21.96 -7.40 16.14
CA VAL A 112 23.34 -7.64 15.74
C VAL A 112 24.22 -6.73 16.60
N PRO A 113 25.14 -7.28 17.42
CA PRO A 113 26.03 -6.43 18.19
C PRO A 113 26.89 -5.58 17.23
N PRO A 114 27.21 -4.32 17.61
CA PRO A 114 28.07 -3.49 16.78
C PRO A 114 29.44 -4.18 16.55
N PRO A 115 30.06 -4.00 15.37
CA PRO A 115 31.37 -4.55 15.07
C PRO A 115 32.36 -4.12 16.15
N LYS A 116 33.12 -5.07 16.69
CA LYS A 116 34.16 -4.76 17.68
C LYS A 116 35.30 -4.07 16.94
N GLU A 117 35.58 -2.82 17.26
CA GLU A 117 36.83 -2.18 16.89
C GLU A 117 37.99 -3.00 17.48
N GLU A 118 38.88 -3.50 16.63
CA GLU A 118 40.07 -4.26 17.02
C GLU A 118 41.04 -3.34 17.76
N LYS A 119 40.87 -3.23 19.08
CA LYS A 119 41.88 -2.67 19.96
C LYS A 119 43.00 -3.69 20.11
N TYR A 120 44.04 -3.58 19.26
CA TYR A 120 45.32 -4.23 19.48
C TYR A 120 45.91 -3.72 20.80
N VAL A 121 45.71 -4.47 21.89
CA VAL A 121 46.43 -4.25 23.15
C VAL A 121 47.06 -5.57 23.57
N SER A 122 48.36 -5.47 23.77
CA SER A 122 49.29 -6.54 24.06
C SER A 122 48.93 -7.36 25.29
N VAL A 123 49.32 -8.63 25.19
CA VAL A 123 49.34 -9.69 26.20
C VAL A 123 49.52 -9.18 27.63
N LYS A 124 48.58 -9.54 28.52
CA LYS A 124 48.89 -9.91 29.92
C LYS A 124 47.83 -10.84 30.50
N LYS A 125 48.31 -11.96 31.04
CA LYS A 125 47.55 -13.12 31.53
C LYS A 125 46.99 -12.88 32.95
N ASN A 126 45.94 -13.65 33.27
CA ASN A 126 45.43 -14.05 34.61
C ASN A 126 44.35 -13.15 35.26
N LYS A 127 43.10 -13.63 35.39
CA LYS A 127 42.54 -14.35 36.58
C LYS A 127 40.98 -14.51 36.46
N ARG A 128 40.50 -15.70 36.87
CA ARG A 128 39.14 -16.23 37.25
C ARG A 128 37.84 -15.54 36.78
N PRO A 129 36.78 -16.31 36.42
CA PRO A 129 35.48 -15.73 36.09
C PRO A 129 34.76 -15.29 37.36
N LEU A 130 34.34 -14.03 37.42
CA LEU A 130 33.48 -13.51 38.47
C LEU A 130 32.02 -13.57 38.02
N SER A 131 31.23 -14.26 38.83
CA SER A 131 29.78 -14.42 38.82
C SER A 131 28.99 -13.21 38.31
N SER A 132 28.22 -13.39 37.24
CA SER A 132 27.25 -12.42 36.75
C SER A 132 25.97 -12.48 37.57
N HIS A 133 25.88 -11.66 38.62
CA HIS A 133 24.59 -11.32 39.23
C HIS A 133 24.45 -9.82 39.38
N THR A 134 23.76 -9.19 38.44
CA THR A 134 23.08 -7.92 38.67
C THR A 134 21.74 -7.95 37.93
N HIS A 135 20.71 -8.43 38.63
CA HIS A 135 19.33 -8.19 38.25
C HIS A 135 19.05 -6.69 38.45
N ARG A 136 19.19 -5.89 37.39
CA ARG A 136 18.81 -4.47 37.43
C ARG A 136 17.29 -4.37 37.36
N SER A 137 16.65 -4.25 38.52
CA SER A 137 15.23 -3.91 38.62
C SER A 137 15.05 -2.47 38.16
N SER A 138 14.47 -2.24 36.98
CA SER A 138 14.07 -0.90 36.54
C SER A 138 12.57 -0.74 36.72
N SER A 139 12.18 -0.14 37.84
CA SER A 139 10.84 0.43 38.01
C SER A 139 10.74 1.72 37.18
N VAL A 140 10.18 1.62 35.98
CA VAL A 140 9.77 2.81 35.22
C VAL A 140 8.28 2.72 35.00
N LEU A 141 7.54 3.46 35.81
CA LEU A 141 6.12 3.71 35.65
C LEU A 141 5.92 4.38 34.30
N PHE A 142 5.30 3.69 33.35
CA PHE A 142 4.84 4.31 32.12
C PHE A 142 3.75 5.34 32.46
N GLN A 143 4.10 6.63 32.37
CA GLN A 143 3.12 7.71 32.33
C GLN A 143 2.27 7.55 31.07
N LYS A 144 1.02 7.13 31.26
CA LYS A 144 0.00 7.13 30.20
C LYS A 144 -0.28 8.58 29.80
N SER A 145 0.16 8.98 28.60
CA SER A 145 -0.30 10.22 27.97
C SER A 145 -1.80 10.11 27.70
N ARG A 146 -2.60 10.88 28.44
CA ARG A 146 -4.04 11.03 28.19
C ARG A 146 -4.24 11.82 26.90
N SER A 147 -4.39 11.14 25.78
CA SER A 147 -4.98 11.72 24.58
C SER A 147 -6.49 11.86 24.82
N ASN A 148 -6.92 13.02 25.32
CA ASN A 148 -8.33 13.39 25.39
C ASN A 148 -8.81 13.69 23.96
N ILE A 149 -9.44 12.70 23.32
CA ILE A 149 -10.29 12.94 22.16
C ILE A 149 -11.53 13.64 22.71
N TYR A 150 -11.63 14.96 22.47
CA TYR A 150 -12.82 15.75 22.76
C TYR A 150 -14.03 15.13 22.05
N LEU A 151 -14.86 14.41 22.81
CA LEU A 151 -16.23 14.09 22.44
C LEU A 151 -17.07 15.35 22.70
N GLY A 152 -17.66 15.88 21.64
CA GLY A 152 -18.49 17.08 21.66
C GLY A 152 -19.61 16.98 22.71
N SER A 153 -19.64 17.96 23.61
CA SER A 153 -20.72 18.14 24.57
C SER A 153 -21.98 18.61 23.84
N LEU A 154 -23.01 17.77 23.82
CA LEU A 154 -24.38 18.16 23.43
C LEU A 154 -24.89 19.23 24.41
N HIS A 155 -25.01 20.48 23.95
CA HIS A 155 -25.70 21.54 24.67
C HIS A 155 -27.21 21.23 24.67
N ARG A 156 -27.77 21.00 25.85
CA ARG A 156 -29.22 21.04 26.08
C ARG A 156 -29.64 22.51 26.10
N LEU A 157 -30.46 22.92 25.14
CA LEU A 157 -31.20 24.18 25.20
C LEU A 157 -32.30 24.03 26.26
N HIS A 158 -32.25 24.86 27.29
CA HIS A 158 -33.37 25.06 28.20
C HIS A 158 -34.25 26.19 27.64
N LYS A 159 -35.56 25.98 27.71
CA LYS A 159 -36.61 26.99 27.51
C LYS A 159 -36.67 27.93 28.71
#